data_AF-A0A455U6N2-F1
#
_entry.id   AF-A0A455U6N2-F1
#
_cell.length_a   1.000
_cell.length_b   1.000
_cell.length_c   1.000
_cell.angle_alpha   90.00
_cell.angle_beta   90.00
_cell.angle_gamma   90.00
#
_symmetry.space_group_name_H-M   'P 1'
#
loop_
_entity.id
_entity.type
_entity.pdbx_description
1 polymer ?
#
loop_
_entity_poly.entity_id
_entity_poly.type
_entity_poly.pdbx_seq_one_letter_code
_entity_poly.pdbx_strand_id
1 'polypeptide(L)' 'MQTELTPGQSTREGYMPLDEFIDEVMTLFQAKPTPKEILVENVNFLRWAERDGHFDQAVEMLSKM' A
#
# COMPACT_ATOMS: atom_id res chain seq x y z
N MET A 1 0.51 -6.53 -2.48
CA MET A 1 1.93 -6.93 -2.36
C MET A 1 2.10 -8.35 -2.89
N GLN A 2 3.20 -8.62 -3.58
CA GLN A 2 3.50 -9.91 -4.20
C GLN A 2 4.06 -10.88 -3.16
N THR A 3 3.20 -11.71 -2.58
CA THR A 3 3.59 -12.74 -1.61
C THR A 3 3.00 -14.09 -1.99
N GLU A 4 3.63 -15.17 -1.52
CA GLU A 4 3.16 -16.55 -1.69
C GLU A 4 2.04 -16.93 -0.69
N LEU A 5 1.60 -16.01 0.17
CA LEU A 5 0.60 -16.29 1.21
C LEU A 5 -0.79 -16.56 0.64
N THR A 6 -1.11 -15.91 -0.49
CA THR A 6 -2.33 -16.12 -1.24
C THR A 6 -1.95 -16.72 -2.60
N PRO A 7 -2.51 -17.88 -3.00
CA PRO A 7 -2.18 -18.50 -4.28
C PRO A 7 -2.34 -17.54 -5.47
N GLY A 8 -1.30 -17.44 -6.30
CA GLY A 8 -1.29 -16.60 -7.51
C GLY A 8 -1.03 -15.10 -7.27
N GLN A 9 -0.87 -14.67 -6.01
CA GLN A 9 -0.66 -13.25 -5.69
C GLN A 9 0.78 -12.78 -5.93
N SER A 10 1.76 -13.67 -5.81
CA SER A 10 3.19 -13.36 -5.98
C SER A 10 3.57 -12.93 -7.40
N THR A 11 2.86 -13.39 -8.42
CA THR A 11 3.11 -13.04 -9.83
C THR A 11 2.10 -12.03 -10.36
N ARG A 12 1.26 -11.45 -9.50
CA ARG A 12 0.16 -10.59 -9.91
C ARG A 12 0.69 -9.21 -10.33
N GLU A 13 0.45 -8.84 -11.58
CA GLU A 13 0.81 -7.53 -12.11
C GLU A 13 0.08 -6.40 -11.35
N GLY A 14 0.77 -5.28 -11.13
CA GLY A 14 0.26 -4.13 -10.37
C GLY A 14 0.36 -4.26 -8.85
N TYR A 15 0.84 -5.39 -8.33
CA TYR A 15 1.13 -5.54 -6.90
C TYR A 15 2.59 -5.17 -6.64
N MET A 16 2.84 -4.43 -5.56
CA MET A 16 4.19 -4.07 -5.11
C MET A 16 5.02 -5.34 -4.80
N PRO A 17 6.25 -5.48 -5.32
CA PRO A 17 7.20 -6.49 -4.92
C PRO A 17 7.45 -6.52 -3.40
N LEU A 18 7.73 -7.69 -2.84
CA LEU A 18 7.89 -7.85 -1.38
C LEU A 18 9.15 -7.16 -0.85
N ASP A 19 10.25 -7.22 -1.60
CA ASP A 19 11.51 -6.55 -1.29
C ASP A 19 11.33 -5.03 -1.25
N GLU A 20 10.71 -4.43 -2.27
CA GLU A 20 10.39 -3.00 -2.30
C GLU A 20 9.51 -2.60 -1.10
N PHE A 21 8.50 -3.39 -0.77
CA PHE A 21 7.65 -3.13 0.39
C PHE A 21 8.43 -3.14 1.70
N ILE A 22 9.30 -4.14 1.90
CA ILE A 22 10.11 -4.26 3.12
C ILE A 22 11.06 -3.07 3.25
N ASP A 23 11.75 -2.71 2.16
CA ASP A 23 12.70 -1.59 2.14
C ASP A 23 12.03 -0.27 2.51
N GLU A 24 10.83 -0.01 1.97
CA GLU A 24 10.08 1.19 2.28
C GLU A 24 9.60 1.23 3.74
N VAL A 25 9.04 0.12 4.24
CA VAL A 25 8.62 0.01 5.64
C VAL A 25 9.79 0.26 6.59
N MET A 26 10.93 -0.37 6.32
CA MET A 26 12.12 -0.22 7.16
C MET A 26 12.70 1.20 7.09
N THR A 27 12.59 1.87 5.95
CA THR A 27 12.94 3.29 5.80
C THR A 27 12.05 4.18 6.66
N LEU A 28 10.72 3.98 6.61
CA LEU A 28 9.76 4.76 7.39
C LEU A 28 9.94 4.57 8.91
N PHE A 29 10.28 3.36 9.36
CA PHE A 29 10.57 3.08 10.77
C PHE A 29 11.82 3.82 11.29
N GLN A 30 12.79 4.08 10.42
CA GLN A 30 14.03 4.76 10.79
C GLN A 30 13.86 6.28 10.96
N ALA A 31 12.81 6.88 10.41
CA ALA A 31 12.53 8.31 10.53
C ALA A 31 12.40 8.76 12.01
N LYS A 32 12.85 9.98 12.31
CA LYS A 32 12.82 10.60 13.65
C LYS A 32 12.21 12.01 13.59
N PRO A 33 11.12 12.29 14.34
CA PRO A 33 10.37 11.34 15.17
C PRO A 33 9.73 10.24 14.31
N THR A 34 9.66 9.02 14.84
CA THR A 34 9.05 7.91 14.11
C THR A 34 7.56 8.21 13.90
N PRO A 35 7.04 8.08 12.67
CA PRO A 35 5.63 8.32 12.40
C PRO A 35 4.73 7.47 13.29
N LYS A 36 3.58 8.02 13.69
CA LYS A 36 2.58 7.27 14.46
C LYS A 36 1.89 6.18 13.62
N GLU A 37 1.91 6.33 12.31
CA GLU A 37 1.35 5.41 11.32
C GLU A 37 2.40 5.24 10.21
N ILE A 38 2.74 3.99 9.87
CA ILE A 38 3.69 3.66 8.81
C ILE A 38 2.89 3.29 7.58
N LEU A 39 2.92 4.16 6.57
CA LEU A 39 2.18 4.00 5.32
C LEU A 39 3.16 4.06 4.17
N VAL A 40 3.21 2.99 3.39
CA VAL A 40 3.90 3.01 2.10
C VAL A 40 3.19 3.95 1.11
N GLU A 41 3.91 4.55 0.19
CA GLU A 41 3.39 5.57 -0.72
C GLU A 41 2.19 5.07 -1.52
N ASN A 42 2.22 3.80 -1.93
CA ASN A 42 1.16 3.17 -2.71
C ASN A 42 -0.21 3.16 -2.02
N VAL A 43 -0.27 3.25 -0.67
CA VAL A 43 -1.54 3.25 0.06
C VAL A 43 -2.06 4.66 0.39
N ASN A 44 -1.31 5.72 0.08
CA ASN A 44 -1.73 7.09 0.40
C ASN A 44 -3.02 7.51 -0.30
N PHE A 45 -3.23 7.08 -1.56
CA PHE A 45 -4.49 7.33 -2.27
C PHE A 45 -5.69 6.77 -1.49
N LEU A 46 -5.56 5.54 -0.99
CA LEU A 46 -6.62 4.90 -0.18
C LEU A 46 -6.76 5.58 1.19
N ARG A 47 -5.63 5.87 1.86
CA ARG A 47 -5.61 6.49 3.20
C ARG A 47 -6.36 7.80 3.25
N TRP A 48 -6.24 8.60 2.18
CA TRP A 48 -6.76 9.96 2.10
C TRP A 48 -8.04 10.08 1.26
N ALA A 49 -8.59 8.98 0.76
CA ALA A 49 -9.73 9.00 -0.15
C ALA A 49 -10.94 9.78 0.40
N GLU A 50 -11.31 9.59 1.67
CA GLU A 50 -12.40 10.35 2.31
C GLU A 50 -12.07 11.83 2.46
N ARG A 51 -10.85 12.12 2.95
CA ARG A 51 -10.38 13.50 3.20
C ARG A 51 -10.35 14.31 1.91
N ASP A 52 -9.91 13.69 0.82
CA ASP A 52 -9.66 14.35 -0.46
C ASP A 52 -10.87 14.24 -1.41
N GLY A 53 -11.98 13.61 -0.99
CA GLY A 53 -13.23 13.54 -1.76
C GLY A 53 -13.26 12.49 -2.87
N HIS A 54 -12.38 11.49 -2.84
CA HIS A 54 -12.27 10.42 -3.84
C HIS A 54 -12.71 9.05 -3.32
N PHE A 55 -13.54 9.00 -2.27
CA PHE A 55 -13.98 7.75 -1.63
C PHE A 55 -14.60 6.77 -2.64
N ASP A 56 -15.58 7.22 -3.43
CA ASP A 56 -16.27 6.35 -4.40
C ASP A 56 -15.30 5.77 -5.43
N GLN A 57 -14.34 6.57 -5.89
CA GLN A 57 -13.29 6.14 -6.82
C GLN A 57 -12.37 5.08 -6.18
N ALA A 58 -11.99 5.27 -4.91
CA ALA A 58 -11.16 4.30 -4.20
C ALA A 58 -11.88 2.96 -4.02
N VAL A 59 -13.16 2.97 -3.67
CA VAL A 59 -13.99 1.75 -3.55
C VAL A 59 -14.16 1.06 -4.90
N GLU A 60 -14.37 1.82 -5.97
CA GLU A 60 -14.46 1.27 -7.32
C GLU A 60 -13.15 0.59 -7.75
N MET A 61 -11.99 1.20 -7.49
CA MET A 61 -10.69 0.61 -7.79
C MET A 61 -10.47 -0.71 -7.06
N LEU A 62 -10.84 -0.79 -5.78
CA LEU A 62 -10.72 -2.02 -4.99
C LEU A 62 -11.66 -3.13 -5.46
N SER A 63 -12.83 -2.76 -6.00
CA SER A 63 -13.81 -3.72 -6.51
C SER A 63 -13.39 -4.36 -7.85
N LYS A 64 -12.41 -3.77 -8.53
CA LYS A 64 -11.85 -4.24 -9.81
C LYS A 64 -10.50 -4.95 -9.65
N MET A 65 -9.95 -5.00 -8.43
CA MET A 65 -8.77 -5.80 -8.08
C MET A 65 -9.13 -7.26 -7.87
#